data_AF-A0A1Q2ZZ07-F1
#
_entry.id   AF-A0A1Q2ZZ07-F1
#
_cell.length_a   1.000
_cell.length_b   1.000
_cell.length_c   1.000
_cell.angle_alpha   90.00
_cell.angle_beta   90.00
_cell.angle_gamma   90.00
#
_symmetry.space_group_name_H-M   'P 1'
#
loop_
_entity.id
_entity.type
_entity.pdbx_description
1 polymer ?
#
loop_
_entity_poly.entity_id
_entity_poly.type
_entity_poly.pdbx_seq_one_letter_code
_entity_poly.pdbx_strand_id
1 'polypeptide(L)'
;MVSKEKRSKDSDSKMIEKKRSNSRGLGKLPLPLPLPLIAFVLFVCATYKYILPLKVEMVGWPSQFSPPFNETNRIIIQDFFKPYDPSYPTSLPTTTYYRRINLRPLSAHRISRANFTLWLEEQTSISFEKILENIGDSDINDLYQQNVAEGAVIASPSKDKPDYFFQWPRDAAITVNTVISNLMGSDNAINLTLAKTIVKYLNNSAILQRIPNPSGEGVGGTDPQLKGLGEPKFEVDNKAFEGNWGRPQNDGAPLRLIATFHFLEKLAKQKIPLSQLLSNLKIDGLSFHDEDSLFENLIRYDLEFVLNNWKVDSFDLWEEVKGRHFFTSLVQLSATKLGIDFMKSNPDRQKDPLLKELQRTSTELNDFLTLEGGFLNPHKNYIVETPSSLNSRSGLDTAVLIASLLTHADDGETSPYNLPFGVNDSGILNTLHALTSIMAIIYPVNHQRYSPRMGVALGRYPEDVYDGVNTSEGNPWFLCTSTAAQLLYQLIHKIYAEESDLEIPVNTWESKFWTSIFEGFEAYPSSLFIGGNNGSDGAFRLVIPYNSPAFHQTMASLLDYGDSFLDKLREHVSDNGSMSEQFNKYTGIMQGARDLTWSHGALWSSSHFREQVLPLLSN
;
A
#
# COMPACT_ATOMS: atom_id res chain seq x y z
N MET A 1 -60.19 33.83 7.70
CA MET A 1 -60.95 33.99 8.96
C MET A 1 -59.98 33.77 10.11
N VAL A 2 -59.47 34.87 10.70
CA VAL A 2 -59.95 35.45 11.98
C VAL A 2 -59.43 34.59 13.16
N SER A 3 -58.30 34.95 13.76
CA SER A 3 -58.16 35.87 14.92
C SER A 3 -58.26 35.12 16.26
N LYS A 4 -57.61 35.46 17.36
CA LYS A 4 -56.71 36.56 17.72
C LYS A 4 -56.25 36.34 19.17
N GLU A 5 -55.03 36.81 19.45
CA GLU A 5 -54.60 37.64 20.60
C GLU A 5 -55.09 37.35 22.02
N LYS A 6 -54.17 37.42 22.99
CA LYS A 6 -53.81 38.67 23.71
C LYS A 6 -52.63 38.42 24.67
N ARG A 7 -51.50 39.14 24.52
CA ARG A 7 -51.13 40.48 25.08
C ARG A 7 -50.53 40.35 26.49
N SER A 8 -49.56 41.13 26.96
CA SER A 8 -48.94 42.41 26.53
C SER A 8 -47.82 42.74 27.55
N LYS A 9 -46.64 43.28 27.20
CA LYS A 9 -46.25 44.71 26.95
C LYS A 9 -45.22 45.16 28.02
N ASP A 10 -44.04 45.61 27.58
CA ASP A 10 -43.58 47.03 27.52
C ASP A 10 -43.07 47.54 28.90
N SER A 11 -42.10 48.44 29.08
CA SER A 11 -41.15 49.18 28.23
C SER A 11 -40.38 50.14 29.17
N ASP A 12 -39.15 50.50 28.79
CA ASP A 12 -38.57 51.86 28.86
C ASP A 12 -38.35 52.65 30.17
N SER A 13 -37.05 52.81 30.43
CA SER A 13 -36.33 54.11 30.49
C SER A 13 -36.21 54.92 31.79
N LYS A 14 -35.06 55.60 31.83
CA LYS A 14 -34.72 56.92 32.40
C LYS A 14 -33.89 57.00 33.70
N MET A 15 -32.69 57.55 33.46
CA MET A 15 -31.86 58.46 34.27
C MET A 15 -32.50 59.09 35.51
N ILE A 16 -31.70 59.30 36.57
CA ILE A 16 -31.25 60.63 37.07
C ILE A 16 -30.27 60.49 38.25
N GLU A 17 -29.30 61.39 38.25
CA GLU A 17 -28.14 61.61 39.13
C GLU A 17 -28.39 61.77 40.64
N LYS A 18 -27.34 61.48 41.45
CA LYS A 18 -26.89 62.43 42.50
C LYS A 18 -25.40 62.27 42.90
N LYS A 19 -24.66 63.35 42.62
CA LYS A 19 -23.44 63.95 43.24
C LYS A 19 -23.20 63.57 44.73
N ARG A 20 -22.00 63.58 45.36
CA ARG A 20 -20.67 64.21 45.16
C ARG A 20 -19.75 63.74 46.32
N SER A 21 -18.45 63.52 46.09
CA SER A 21 -17.37 64.04 46.97
C SER A 21 -16.00 63.97 46.29
N ASN A 22 -15.29 65.10 46.23
CA ASN A 22 -13.97 65.31 45.64
C ASN A 22 -12.83 64.91 46.60
N SER A 23 -11.72 64.39 46.08
CA SER A 23 -10.38 65.04 46.18
C SER A 23 -9.31 64.33 45.34
N ARG A 24 -8.40 65.13 44.78
CA ARG A 24 -7.41 64.87 43.71
C ARG A 24 -6.22 63.99 44.13
N GLY A 25 -5.60 63.32 43.15
CA GLY A 25 -4.22 62.80 43.21
C GLY A 25 -3.79 62.11 41.91
N LEU A 26 -2.60 62.43 41.40
CA LEU A 26 -2.10 62.16 40.04
C LEU A 26 -1.79 60.67 39.71
N GLY A 27 -2.07 60.29 38.45
CA GLY A 27 -1.16 59.58 37.51
C GLY A 27 -0.67 58.15 37.79
N LYS A 28 -0.93 57.22 36.84
CA LYS A 28 0.08 56.40 36.12
C LYS A 28 -0.57 55.38 35.17
N LEU A 29 -0.07 55.32 33.93
CA LEU A 29 -0.29 54.23 32.96
C LEU A 29 0.19 52.89 33.54
N PRO A 30 -0.37 51.73 33.11
CA PRO A 30 0.24 50.44 33.40
C PRO A 30 1.57 50.35 32.63
N LEU A 31 2.64 50.07 33.38
CA LEU A 31 3.99 49.92 32.87
C LEU A 31 4.08 48.78 31.84
N PRO A 32 4.94 48.90 30.82
CA PRO A 32 5.30 47.77 29.97
C PRO A 32 6.01 46.71 30.83
N LEU A 33 5.75 45.43 30.53
CA LEU A 33 6.47 44.30 31.10
C LEU A 33 7.99 44.58 31.01
N PRO A 34 8.75 44.39 32.10
CA PRO A 34 10.16 44.73 32.11
C PRO A 34 10.87 43.90 31.04
N LEU A 35 11.69 44.57 30.21
CA LEU A 35 12.57 43.98 29.18
C LEU A 35 13.26 42.65 29.58
N PRO A 36 13.71 42.42 30.83
CA PRO A 36 14.24 41.11 31.23
C PRO A 36 13.22 39.97 31.19
N LEU A 37 11.90 40.22 31.33
CA LEU A 37 10.87 39.19 31.26
C LEU A 37 10.55 38.78 29.81
N ILE A 38 10.58 39.74 28.87
CA ILE A 38 10.42 39.46 27.43
C ILE A 38 11.66 38.75 26.89
N ALA A 39 12.85 39.17 27.33
CA ALA A 39 14.10 38.46 27.04
C ALA A 39 14.11 37.06 27.67
N PHE A 40 13.59 36.87 28.89
CA PHE A 40 13.46 35.55 29.51
C PHE A 40 12.44 34.67 28.81
N VAL A 41 11.30 35.20 28.35
CA VAL A 41 10.32 34.41 27.58
C VAL A 41 10.82 34.08 26.18
N LEU A 42 11.52 35.00 25.50
CA LEU A 42 12.17 34.69 24.20
C LEU A 42 13.37 33.78 24.37
N PHE A 43 14.12 33.89 25.46
CA PHE A 43 15.20 32.96 25.81
C PHE A 43 14.65 31.60 26.21
N VAL A 44 13.52 31.52 26.94
CA VAL A 44 12.82 30.27 27.24
C VAL A 44 12.22 29.67 25.97
N CYS A 45 11.60 30.44 25.06
CA CYS A 45 11.10 29.89 23.79
C CYS A 45 12.22 29.50 22.82
N ALA A 46 13.34 30.25 22.78
CA ALA A 46 14.51 29.88 22.00
C ALA A 46 15.21 28.66 22.59
N THR A 47 15.38 28.60 23.92
CA THR A 47 15.95 27.42 24.59
C THR A 47 15.00 26.24 24.62
N TYR A 48 13.67 26.41 24.62
CA TYR A 48 12.70 25.32 24.43
C TYR A 48 12.82 24.70 23.03
N LYS A 49 13.26 25.49 22.04
CA LYS A 49 13.61 25.01 20.69
C LYS A 49 14.98 24.31 20.62
N TYR A 50 15.83 24.43 21.65
CA TYR A 50 17.21 23.90 21.69
C TYR A 50 17.50 22.93 22.86
N ILE A 51 16.59 22.73 23.83
CA ILE A 51 16.78 21.91 25.06
C ILE A 51 16.01 20.56 25.02
N LEU A 52 15.36 20.22 23.91
CA LEU A 52 15.13 18.82 23.56
C LEU A 52 16.03 18.47 22.37
N PRO A 53 17.27 18.10 22.66
CA PRO A 53 17.70 16.76 22.31
C PRO A 53 18.54 16.19 23.45
N LEU A 54 17.96 15.36 24.30
CA LEU A 54 18.69 14.38 25.13
C LEU A 54 17.66 13.47 25.79
N LYS A 55 17.62 12.22 25.31
CA LYS A 55 16.66 11.12 25.58
C LYS A 55 15.32 11.21 24.86
N VAL A 56 15.40 11.29 23.54
CA VAL A 56 14.52 10.50 22.68
C VAL A 56 15.43 9.47 22.01
N GLU A 57 15.53 8.27 22.59
CA GLU A 57 15.94 7.09 21.82
C GLU A 57 14.72 6.65 21.00
N MET A 58 14.49 7.31 19.87
CA MET A 58 13.65 6.83 18.78
C MET A 58 14.04 7.62 17.53
N VAL A 59 15.13 7.19 16.91
CA VAL A 59 15.44 7.49 15.51
C VAL A 59 15.03 6.25 14.73
N GLY A 60 13.98 6.39 13.92
CA GLY A 60 13.68 5.44 12.86
C GLY A 60 14.89 5.34 11.94
N TRP A 61 15.29 4.12 11.64
CA TRP A 61 16.59 3.79 11.05
C TRP A 61 16.73 4.27 9.59
N PRO A 62 17.72 5.10 9.27
CA PRO A 62 18.51 4.91 8.06
C PRO A 62 19.50 3.76 8.31
N SER A 63 19.60 2.82 7.37
CA SER A 63 20.45 1.62 7.42
C SER A 63 21.96 1.87 7.42
N GLN A 64 22.43 3.05 7.82
CA GLN A 64 23.85 3.41 7.79
C GLN A 64 24.23 4.29 8.98
N PHE A 65 24.27 3.71 10.19
CA PHE A 65 25.23 4.04 11.25
C PHE A 65 24.94 3.10 12.42
N SER A 66 25.45 1.87 12.32
CA SER A 66 25.50 1.00 13.49
C SER A 66 26.79 1.29 14.27
N PRO A 67 26.75 1.43 15.61
CA PRO A 67 27.97 1.45 16.42
C PRO A 67 28.77 0.16 16.18
N PRO A 68 30.09 0.13 16.44
CA PRO A 68 30.90 -1.08 16.23
C PRO A 68 30.25 -2.26 16.95
N PHE A 69 29.81 -3.23 16.17
CA PHE A 69 29.03 -4.37 16.65
C PHE A 69 29.88 -5.25 17.57
N ASN A 70 29.32 -5.62 18.71
CA ASN A 70 29.90 -6.63 19.57
C ASN A 70 29.54 -8.01 19.01
N GLU A 71 30.52 -8.75 18.48
CA GLU A 71 30.32 -10.09 17.88
C GLU A 71 29.63 -11.09 18.84
N THR A 72 29.67 -10.83 20.15
CA THR A 72 29.10 -11.68 21.20
C THR A 72 27.56 -11.69 21.28
N ASN A 73 26.84 -10.89 20.48
CA ASN A 73 25.37 -10.87 20.47
C ASN A 73 24.75 -11.46 19.19
N ARG A 74 25.53 -12.17 18.36
CA ARG A 74 25.03 -12.86 17.15
C ARG A 74 24.68 -14.31 17.47
N ILE A 75 23.44 -14.70 17.17
CA ILE A 75 22.95 -16.08 17.25
C ILE A 75 22.97 -16.63 15.82
N ILE A 76 23.97 -17.44 15.49
CA ILE A 76 24.14 -17.98 14.14
C ILE A 76 23.52 -19.37 14.05
N ILE A 77 22.58 -19.57 13.12
CA ILE A 77 21.97 -20.88 12.86
C ILE A 77 22.31 -21.31 11.44
N GLN A 78 23.09 -22.39 11.33
CA GLN A 78 23.49 -22.98 10.04
C GLN A 78 22.47 -24.01 9.53
N ASP A 79 21.80 -24.72 10.43
CA ASP A 79 20.84 -25.77 10.10
C ASP A 79 19.89 -26.00 11.29
N PHE A 80 18.57 -25.87 11.09
CA PHE A 80 17.58 -26.10 12.15
C PHE A 80 17.36 -27.60 12.47
N PHE A 81 17.74 -28.50 11.55
CA PHE A 81 17.52 -29.94 11.70
C PHE A 81 18.79 -30.73 12.05
N LYS A 82 19.96 -30.09 12.09
CA LYS A 82 21.19 -30.75 12.53
C LYS A 82 21.09 -31.18 14.00
N PRO A 83 21.41 -32.44 14.35
CA PRO A 83 21.52 -32.87 15.74
C PRO A 83 22.50 -31.99 16.51
N TYR A 84 22.23 -31.79 17.80
CA TYR A 84 23.09 -31.01 18.68
C TYR A 84 24.54 -31.53 18.68
N ASP A 85 25.48 -30.68 18.28
CA ASP A 85 26.92 -30.94 18.31
C ASP A 85 27.59 -30.04 19.37
N PRO A 86 28.11 -30.58 20.48
CA PRO A 86 28.77 -29.79 21.53
C PRO A 86 30.09 -29.13 21.07
N SER A 87 30.65 -29.55 19.94
CA SER A 87 31.89 -29.01 19.34
C SER A 87 31.63 -27.79 18.44
N TYR A 88 30.41 -27.68 17.91
CA TYR A 88 29.93 -26.62 17.03
C TYR A 88 28.50 -26.28 17.42
N PRO A 89 28.29 -25.47 18.47
CA PRO A 89 26.95 -25.18 18.96
C PRO A 89 26.17 -24.37 17.90
N THR A 90 25.43 -25.05 17.04
CA THR A 90 24.56 -24.44 16.01
C THR A 90 23.34 -23.71 16.59
N SER A 91 23.27 -23.55 17.91
CA SER A 91 22.19 -22.84 18.62
C SER A 91 22.44 -22.58 20.12
N LEU A 92 23.66 -22.76 20.68
CA LEU A 92 23.86 -22.55 22.12
C LEU A 92 24.40 -21.16 22.49
N PRO A 93 24.04 -20.68 23.70
CA PRO A 93 24.11 -19.31 24.20
C PRO A 93 25.51 -18.74 24.14
N THR A 94 25.64 -17.46 23.77
CA THR A 94 26.61 -16.66 24.52
C THR A 94 26.16 -16.67 25.98
N THR A 95 27.07 -16.50 26.94
CA THR A 95 26.79 -16.70 28.38
C THR A 95 25.58 -15.93 28.94
N THR A 96 24.94 -15.08 28.12
CA THR A 96 23.80 -14.22 28.38
C THR A 96 22.47 -14.58 27.65
N TYR A 97 22.40 -15.44 26.61
CA TYR A 97 21.12 -15.76 25.90
C TYR A 97 20.78 -17.26 25.81
N TYR A 98 19.88 -17.75 26.67
CA TYR A 98 19.63 -19.19 26.87
C TYR A 98 18.55 -19.86 25.98
N ARG A 99 18.03 -19.21 24.92
CA ARG A 99 16.85 -19.74 24.19
C ARG A 99 17.20 -20.41 22.87
N ARG A 100 16.65 -21.61 22.66
CA ARG A 100 16.68 -22.29 21.37
C ARG A 100 15.65 -21.65 20.44
N ILE A 101 16.11 -21.15 19.30
CA ILE A 101 15.26 -20.68 18.21
C ILE A 101 15.09 -21.82 17.21
N ASN A 102 13.85 -22.16 16.87
CA ASN A 102 13.53 -23.17 15.84
C ASN A 102 12.51 -22.59 14.86
N LEU A 103 12.39 -23.19 13.68
CA LEU A 103 11.25 -22.94 12.79
C LEU A 103 9.97 -23.46 13.42
N ARG A 104 8.90 -22.69 13.30
CA ARG A 104 7.56 -23.12 13.72
C ARG A 104 7.04 -24.17 12.75
N PRO A 105 6.53 -25.30 13.24
CA PRO A 105 5.79 -26.24 12.40
C PRO A 105 4.55 -25.57 11.81
N LEU A 106 4.41 -25.63 10.49
CA LEU A 106 3.27 -25.10 9.76
C LEU A 106 2.74 -26.16 8.79
N SER A 107 1.42 -26.28 8.70
CA SER A 107 0.77 -27.04 7.63
C SER A 107 0.22 -26.03 6.63
N ALA A 108 0.84 -25.93 5.45
CA ALA A 108 0.48 -24.94 4.44
C ALA A 108 -0.92 -25.21 3.82
N HIS A 109 -1.29 -26.47 3.67
CA HIS A 109 -2.44 -26.89 2.87
C HIS A 109 -3.37 -27.83 3.66
N ARG A 110 -4.68 -27.67 3.48
CA ARG A 110 -5.67 -28.65 3.97
C ARG A 110 -5.90 -29.82 3.00
N ILE A 111 -5.40 -29.70 1.78
CA ILE A 111 -5.38 -30.74 0.75
C ILE A 111 -3.92 -31.13 0.45
N SER A 112 -3.70 -32.15 -0.39
CA SER A 112 -2.33 -32.51 -0.80
C SER A 112 -1.69 -31.35 -1.56
N ARG A 113 -0.36 -31.18 -1.42
CA ARG A 113 0.41 -30.16 -2.16
C ARG A 113 0.16 -30.24 -3.67
N ALA A 114 0.10 -31.46 -4.23
CA ALA A 114 -0.19 -31.67 -5.65
C ALA A 114 -1.57 -31.13 -6.06
N ASN A 115 -2.62 -31.40 -5.27
CA ASN A 115 -3.96 -30.89 -5.58
C ASN A 115 -4.04 -29.37 -5.40
N PHE A 116 -3.32 -28.81 -4.43
CA PHE A 116 -3.25 -27.35 -4.24
C PHE A 116 -2.57 -26.68 -5.43
N THR A 117 -1.42 -27.20 -5.89
CA THR A 117 -0.73 -26.67 -7.07
C THR A 117 -1.63 -26.73 -8.31
N LEU A 118 -2.29 -27.87 -8.57
CA LEU A 118 -3.21 -28.01 -9.70
C LEU A 118 -4.37 -27.00 -9.64
N TRP A 119 -4.98 -26.83 -8.46
CA TRP A 119 -6.03 -25.83 -8.29
C TRP A 119 -5.51 -24.41 -8.55
N LEU A 120 -4.32 -24.08 -8.04
CA LEU A 120 -3.77 -22.74 -8.19
C LEU A 120 -3.43 -22.43 -9.66
N GLU A 121 -2.86 -23.38 -10.40
CA GLU A 121 -2.59 -23.26 -11.84
C GLU A 121 -3.88 -23.01 -12.64
N GLU A 122 -4.92 -23.81 -12.40
CA GLU A 122 -6.24 -23.66 -13.02
C GLU A 122 -6.85 -22.30 -12.69
N GLN A 123 -6.88 -21.95 -11.41
CA GLN A 123 -7.47 -20.70 -10.94
C GLN A 123 -6.70 -19.45 -11.42
N THR A 124 -5.38 -19.57 -11.61
CA THR A 124 -4.55 -18.50 -12.18
C THR A 124 -4.95 -18.21 -13.63
N SER A 125 -5.18 -19.26 -14.42
CA SER A 125 -5.63 -19.15 -15.81
C SER A 125 -7.03 -18.52 -15.88
N ILE A 126 -7.97 -19.03 -15.09
CA ILE A 126 -9.35 -18.49 -15.01
C ILE A 126 -9.33 -17.02 -14.58
N SER A 127 -8.48 -16.66 -13.61
CA SER A 127 -8.41 -15.28 -13.12
C SER A 127 -7.88 -14.32 -14.18
N PHE A 128 -6.93 -14.74 -15.00
CA PHE A 128 -6.45 -13.92 -16.11
C PHE A 128 -7.52 -13.72 -17.19
N GLU A 129 -8.29 -14.76 -17.51
CA GLU A 129 -9.44 -14.64 -18.43
C GLU A 129 -10.50 -13.68 -17.88
N LYS A 130 -10.86 -13.81 -16.59
CA LYS A 130 -11.82 -12.93 -15.91
C LYS A 130 -11.37 -11.46 -15.86
N ILE A 131 -10.06 -11.20 -15.80
CA ILE A 131 -9.52 -9.85 -15.96
C ILE A 131 -9.84 -9.31 -17.36
N LEU A 132 -9.51 -10.07 -18.41
CA LEU A 132 -9.72 -9.64 -19.80
C LEU A 132 -11.22 -9.50 -20.16
N GLU A 133 -12.09 -10.32 -19.57
CA GLU A 133 -13.55 -10.21 -19.70
C GLU A 133 -14.10 -8.87 -19.19
N ASN A 134 -13.37 -8.18 -18.29
CA ASN A 134 -13.76 -6.90 -17.70
C ASN A 134 -13.03 -5.68 -18.33
N ILE A 135 -12.29 -5.86 -19.42
CA ILE A 135 -11.67 -4.76 -20.17
C ILE A 135 -12.39 -4.60 -21.50
N GLY A 136 -12.97 -3.43 -21.77
CA GLY A 136 -13.62 -3.13 -23.04
C GLY A 136 -12.65 -3.26 -24.21
N ASP A 137 -12.77 -4.33 -24.97
CA ASP A 137 -11.92 -4.62 -26.12
C ASP A 137 -12.71 -5.44 -27.14
N SER A 138 -13.16 -4.80 -28.24
CA SER A 138 -13.97 -5.46 -29.28
C SER A 138 -13.26 -6.59 -30.02
N ASP A 139 -11.94 -6.75 -29.86
CA ASP A 139 -11.20 -7.88 -30.42
C ASP A 139 -11.23 -9.12 -29.49
N ILE A 140 -11.60 -8.93 -28.22
CA ILE A 140 -11.55 -9.97 -27.17
C ILE A 140 -12.95 -10.31 -26.64
N ASN A 141 -13.82 -9.32 -26.48
CA ASN A 141 -15.15 -9.49 -25.89
C ASN A 141 -16.20 -8.56 -26.51
N ASP A 142 -17.44 -8.71 -26.03
CA ASP A 142 -18.63 -8.01 -26.51
C ASP A 142 -19.16 -6.96 -25.51
N LEU A 143 -18.31 -6.46 -24.61
CA LEU A 143 -18.69 -5.41 -23.65
C LEU A 143 -19.20 -4.12 -24.32
N TYR A 144 -18.81 -3.86 -25.58
CA TYR A 144 -19.34 -2.75 -26.38
C TYR A 144 -20.87 -2.83 -26.54
N GLN A 145 -21.49 -4.03 -26.50
CA GLN A 145 -22.95 -4.19 -26.51
C GLN A 145 -23.62 -3.65 -25.24
N GLN A 146 -22.84 -3.47 -24.18
CA GLN A 146 -23.25 -2.87 -22.90
C GLN A 146 -22.78 -1.42 -22.77
N ASN A 147 -22.37 -0.78 -23.87
CA ASN A 147 -21.84 0.58 -23.95
C ASN A 147 -20.51 0.79 -23.21
N VAL A 148 -19.75 -0.26 -22.92
CA VAL A 148 -18.40 -0.11 -22.39
C VAL A 148 -17.49 0.38 -23.51
N ALA A 149 -16.79 1.49 -23.29
CA ALA A 149 -15.86 2.06 -24.25
C ALA A 149 -14.61 1.19 -24.42
N GLU A 150 -13.96 1.28 -25.60
CA GLU A 150 -12.66 0.64 -25.82
C GLU A 150 -11.64 1.13 -24.80
N GLY A 151 -10.89 0.20 -24.21
CA GLY A 151 -9.90 0.44 -23.17
C GLY A 151 -10.46 0.73 -21.78
N ALA A 152 -11.78 0.86 -21.61
CA ALA A 152 -12.38 1.05 -20.28
C ALA A 152 -12.30 -0.26 -19.49
N VAL A 153 -11.88 -0.19 -18.22
CA VAL A 153 -11.85 -1.35 -17.33
C VAL A 153 -12.98 -1.22 -16.33
N ILE A 154 -13.94 -2.13 -16.37
CA ILE A 154 -15.02 -2.15 -15.37
C ILE A 154 -14.49 -2.76 -14.06
N ALA A 155 -14.91 -2.22 -12.91
CA ALA A 155 -14.54 -2.81 -11.62
C ALA A 155 -15.19 -4.19 -11.43
N SER A 156 -16.43 -4.33 -11.88
CA SER A 156 -17.21 -5.58 -11.85
C SER A 156 -18.36 -5.53 -12.86
N PRO A 157 -18.83 -6.68 -13.38
CA PRO A 157 -20.06 -6.76 -14.17
C PRO A 157 -21.36 -6.62 -13.33
N SER A 158 -21.26 -6.29 -12.03
CA SER A 158 -22.39 -6.08 -11.13
C SER A 158 -23.05 -4.70 -11.35
N LYS A 159 -24.37 -4.70 -11.62
CA LYS A 159 -25.17 -3.49 -11.89
C LYS A 159 -26.21 -3.17 -10.81
N ASP A 160 -26.33 -4.01 -9.79
CA ASP A 160 -27.25 -3.82 -8.67
C ASP A 160 -26.71 -4.56 -7.44
N LYS A 161 -26.74 -3.89 -6.28
CA LYS A 161 -26.40 -4.42 -4.94
C LYS A 161 -25.12 -5.29 -4.88
N PRO A 162 -23.93 -4.70 -5.07
CA PRO A 162 -23.71 -3.28 -5.36
C PRO A 162 -23.63 -3.02 -6.86
N ASP A 163 -23.87 -1.76 -7.27
CA ASP A 163 -23.64 -1.31 -8.64
C ASP A 163 -22.18 -0.84 -8.77
N TYR A 164 -21.36 -1.67 -9.42
CA TYR A 164 -19.92 -1.47 -9.65
C TYR A 164 -19.60 -1.44 -11.15
N PHE A 165 -20.63 -1.28 -12.00
CA PHE A 165 -20.47 -1.21 -13.45
C PHE A 165 -20.03 0.19 -13.89
N PHE A 166 -18.86 0.61 -13.40
CA PHE A 166 -18.17 1.85 -13.74
C PHE A 166 -16.67 1.56 -13.91
N GLN A 167 -15.94 2.55 -14.42
CA GLN A 167 -14.49 2.49 -14.53
C GLN A 167 -13.83 3.44 -13.53
N TRP A 168 -12.98 2.88 -12.66
CA TRP A 168 -12.15 3.64 -11.72
C TRP A 168 -10.72 3.72 -12.26
N PRO A 169 -10.08 4.90 -12.31
CA PRO A 169 -8.69 5.01 -12.70
C PRO A 169 -7.74 4.16 -11.84
N ARG A 170 -8.02 3.97 -10.54
CA ARG A 170 -7.27 3.06 -9.65
C ARG A 170 -7.35 1.62 -10.15
N ASP A 171 -8.56 1.07 -10.20
CA ASP A 171 -8.82 -0.33 -10.55
C ASP A 171 -8.33 -0.64 -11.96
N ALA A 172 -8.55 0.27 -12.90
CA ALA A 172 -8.08 0.15 -14.27
C ALA A 172 -6.55 0.11 -14.35
N ALA A 173 -5.86 1.02 -13.66
CA ALA A 173 -4.40 1.06 -13.67
C ALA A 173 -3.78 -0.20 -13.05
N ILE A 174 -4.31 -0.66 -11.91
CA ILE A 174 -3.84 -1.88 -11.24
C ILE A 174 -4.07 -3.10 -12.14
N THR A 175 -5.26 -3.21 -12.72
CA THR A 175 -5.62 -4.31 -13.62
C THR A 175 -4.73 -4.36 -14.85
N VAL A 176 -4.55 -3.22 -15.52
CA VAL A 176 -3.72 -3.16 -16.72
C VAL A 176 -2.25 -3.40 -16.38
N ASN A 177 -1.79 -3.05 -15.18
CA ASN A 177 -0.45 -3.42 -14.72
C ASN A 177 -0.25 -4.95 -14.65
N THR A 178 -1.28 -5.70 -14.25
CA THR A 178 -1.30 -7.17 -14.34
C THR A 178 -1.25 -7.65 -15.80
N VAL A 179 -1.98 -7.01 -16.72
CA VAL A 179 -1.92 -7.34 -18.16
C VAL A 179 -0.52 -7.08 -18.73
N ILE A 180 0.12 -5.97 -18.35
CA ILE A 180 1.50 -5.63 -18.75
C ILE A 180 2.49 -6.70 -18.25
N SER A 181 2.28 -7.24 -17.05
CA SER A 181 3.12 -8.32 -16.51
C SER A 181 3.07 -9.60 -17.37
N ASN A 182 1.99 -9.81 -18.13
CA ASN A 182 1.81 -10.92 -19.07
C ASN A 182 2.13 -10.56 -20.53
N LEU A 183 2.67 -9.37 -20.79
CA LEU A 183 2.86 -8.89 -22.16
C LEU A 183 3.83 -9.73 -22.97
N MET A 184 4.77 -10.42 -22.32
CA MET A 184 5.74 -11.30 -22.97
C MET A 184 5.23 -12.74 -22.99
N GLY A 185 5.27 -13.39 -24.15
CA GLY A 185 5.04 -14.82 -24.29
C GLY A 185 6.23 -15.64 -23.77
N SER A 186 6.06 -16.96 -23.71
CA SER A 186 7.11 -17.90 -23.28
C SER A 186 8.35 -17.90 -24.18
N ASP A 187 8.21 -17.42 -25.41
CA ASP A 187 9.30 -17.21 -26.38
C ASP A 187 9.95 -15.80 -26.26
N ASN A 188 9.59 -15.04 -25.22
CA ASN A 188 9.94 -13.64 -25.01
C ASN A 188 9.43 -12.69 -26.11
N ALA A 189 8.52 -13.12 -26.99
CA ALA A 189 7.90 -12.24 -27.97
C ALA A 189 6.76 -11.42 -27.32
N ILE A 190 6.52 -10.22 -27.85
CA ILE A 190 5.37 -9.40 -27.43
C ILE A 190 4.07 -10.08 -27.87
N ASN A 191 3.16 -10.30 -26.93
CA ASN A 191 1.78 -10.67 -27.21
C ASN A 191 1.03 -9.44 -27.76
N LEU A 192 0.82 -9.43 -29.09
CA LEU A 192 0.18 -8.29 -29.76
C LEU A 192 -1.28 -8.07 -29.34
N THR A 193 -1.99 -9.12 -28.91
CA THR A 193 -3.37 -8.99 -28.40
C THR A 193 -3.36 -8.17 -27.11
N LEU A 194 -2.53 -8.56 -26.13
CA LEU A 194 -2.40 -7.83 -24.87
C LEU A 194 -1.85 -6.41 -25.08
N ALA A 195 -0.87 -6.26 -25.99
CA ALA A 195 -0.35 -4.95 -26.37
C ALA A 195 -1.46 -4.03 -26.92
N LYS A 196 -2.37 -4.57 -27.74
CA LYS A 196 -3.52 -3.82 -28.28
C LYS A 196 -4.44 -3.36 -27.15
N THR A 197 -4.78 -4.25 -26.21
CA THR A 197 -5.61 -3.93 -25.04
C THR A 197 -4.98 -2.83 -24.17
N ILE A 198 -3.67 -2.93 -23.89
CA ILE A 198 -2.94 -1.92 -23.11
C ILE A 198 -2.98 -0.55 -23.82
N VAL A 199 -2.72 -0.51 -25.13
CA VAL A 199 -2.75 0.74 -25.91
C VAL A 199 -4.15 1.36 -25.94
N LYS A 200 -5.21 0.54 -26.08
CA LYS A 200 -6.60 1.00 -25.97
C LYS A 200 -6.87 1.64 -24.61
N TYR A 201 -6.41 1.02 -23.51
CA TYR A 201 -6.52 1.60 -22.17
C TYR A 201 -5.79 2.94 -22.02
N LEU A 202 -4.56 3.06 -22.55
CA LEU A 202 -3.81 4.32 -22.50
C LEU A 202 -4.54 5.43 -23.27
N ASN A 203 -5.15 5.09 -24.40
CA ASN A 203 -5.97 6.02 -25.16
C ASN A 203 -7.26 6.40 -24.41
N ASN A 204 -7.94 5.42 -23.81
CA ASN A 204 -9.11 5.65 -22.95
C ASN A 204 -8.77 6.60 -21.80
N SER A 205 -7.66 6.36 -21.11
CA SER A 205 -7.19 7.22 -20.03
C SER A 205 -6.92 8.67 -20.48
N ALA A 206 -6.34 8.84 -21.68
CA ALA A 206 -6.14 10.18 -22.26
C ALA A 206 -7.48 10.87 -22.57
N ILE A 207 -8.50 10.12 -23.00
CA ILE A 207 -9.87 10.64 -23.14
C ILE A 207 -10.41 11.06 -21.77
N LEU A 208 -10.33 10.21 -20.74
CA LEU A 208 -10.85 10.51 -19.41
C LEU A 208 -10.22 11.75 -18.78
N GLN A 209 -8.91 11.96 -18.93
CA GLN A 209 -8.23 13.18 -18.44
C GLN A 209 -8.85 14.47 -18.99
N ARG A 210 -9.48 14.43 -20.17
CA ARG A 210 -10.08 15.58 -20.86
C ARG A 210 -11.55 15.80 -20.52
N ILE A 211 -12.18 14.89 -19.76
CA ILE A 211 -13.60 14.98 -19.40
C ILE A 211 -13.77 15.89 -18.17
N PRO A 212 -14.47 17.03 -18.27
CA PRO A 212 -14.89 17.78 -17.10
C PRO A 212 -15.80 16.94 -16.21
N ASN A 213 -15.59 17.00 -14.91
CA ASN A 213 -16.27 16.16 -13.94
C ASN A 213 -16.44 16.90 -12.60
N PRO A 214 -17.15 16.34 -11.61
CA PRO A 214 -17.39 17.01 -10.34
C PRO A 214 -16.13 17.37 -9.53
N SER A 215 -14.97 16.72 -9.76
CA SER A 215 -13.70 17.11 -9.13
C SER A 215 -13.06 18.34 -9.78
N GLY A 216 -13.29 18.59 -11.08
CA GLY A 216 -12.78 19.76 -11.77
C GLY A 216 -12.89 19.71 -13.30
N GLU A 217 -12.33 20.74 -13.94
CA GLU A 217 -12.21 20.77 -15.40
C GLU A 217 -11.24 19.69 -15.89
N GLY A 218 -11.46 19.17 -17.10
CA GLY A 218 -10.51 18.29 -17.78
C GLY A 218 -9.24 19.04 -18.23
N VAL A 219 -8.21 18.29 -18.63
CA VAL A 219 -6.97 18.89 -19.16
C VAL A 219 -7.26 19.77 -20.38
N GLY A 220 -6.53 20.89 -20.48
CA GLY A 220 -6.82 21.95 -21.45
C GLY A 220 -7.84 22.99 -20.96
N GLY A 221 -8.45 22.77 -19.78
CA GLY A 221 -9.18 23.79 -19.03
C GLY A 221 -8.27 24.85 -18.40
N THR A 222 -8.85 25.66 -17.53
CA THR A 222 -8.19 26.77 -16.83
C THR A 222 -7.71 26.44 -15.42
N ASP A 223 -8.02 25.23 -14.91
CA ASP A 223 -7.58 24.80 -13.57
C ASP A 223 -6.09 24.42 -13.55
N PRO A 224 -5.21 25.24 -12.93
CA PRO A 224 -3.78 24.96 -12.89
C PRO A 224 -3.44 23.76 -11.99
N GLN A 225 -4.37 23.30 -11.13
CA GLN A 225 -4.17 22.13 -10.27
C GLN A 225 -4.61 20.84 -10.94
N LEU A 226 -5.24 20.88 -12.11
CA LEU A 226 -5.74 19.71 -12.83
C LEU A 226 -6.67 18.83 -11.97
N LYS A 227 -7.54 19.42 -11.13
CA LYS A 227 -8.32 18.66 -10.14
C LYS A 227 -9.25 17.61 -10.74
N GLY A 228 -9.66 17.78 -12.01
CA GLY A 228 -10.43 16.78 -12.74
C GLY A 228 -9.75 15.41 -12.82
N LEU A 229 -8.42 15.33 -12.69
CA LEU A 229 -7.67 14.07 -12.66
C LEU A 229 -7.81 13.31 -11.34
N GLY A 230 -8.32 13.96 -10.29
CA GLY A 230 -8.64 13.32 -9.01
C GLY A 230 -10.03 12.68 -8.96
N GLU A 231 -10.77 12.65 -10.08
CA GLU A 231 -12.09 12.01 -10.11
C GLU A 231 -11.95 10.49 -9.94
N PRO A 232 -12.63 9.89 -8.94
CA PRO A 232 -12.45 8.47 -8.63
C PRO A 232 -13.00 7.52 -9.69
N LYS A 233 -14.06 7.90 -10.40
CA LYS A 233 -14.73 7.02 -11.36
C LYS A 233 -15.49 7.76 -12.46
N PHE A 234 -15.71 7.04 -13.55
CA PHE A 234 -16.44 7.50 -14.72
C PHE A 234 -17.46 6.44 -15.14
N GLU A 235 -18.50 6.86 -15.86
CA GLU A 235 -19.39 5.94 -16.55
C GLU A 235 -18.61 5.10 -17.56
N VAL A 236 -19.06 3.87 -17.83
CA VAL A 236 -18.37 2.94 -18.74
C VAL A 236 -18.28 3.43 -20.19
N ASP A 237 -19.13 4.40 -20.56
CA ASP A 237 -19.19 4.99 -21.91
C ASP A 237 -18.34 6.28 -22.03
N ASN A 238 -17.40 6.49 -21.11
CA ASN A 238 -16.54 7.67 -21.01
C ASN A 238 -17.35 8.97 -20.76
N LYS A 239 -18.29 8.94 -19.82
CA LYS A 239 -18.93 10.14 -19.27
C LYS A 239 -18.57 10.35 -17.81
N ALA A 240 -18.66 11.60 -17.35
CA ALA A 240 -18.48 11.92 -15.95
C ALA A 240 -19.58 11.25 -15.10
N PHE A 241 -19.19 10.69 -13.96
CA PHE A 241 -20.13 10.25 -12.94
C PHE A 241 -20.57 11.47 -12.11
N GLU A 242 -21.80 11.93 -12.31
CA GLU A 242 -22.32 13.17 -11.69
C GLU A 242 -22.87 12.97 -10.26
N GLY A 243 -22.92 11.73 -9.77
CA GLY A 243 -23.44 11.41 -8.45
C GLY A 243 -22.53 11.86 -7.30
N ASN A 244 -23.07 11.90 -6.08
CA ASN A 244 -22.27 12.11 -4.88
C ASN A 244 -21.28 10.95 -4.68
N TRP A 245 -20.03 11.26 -4.35
CA TRP A 245 -18.98 10.27 -4.15
C TRP A 245 -17.85 10.80 -3.26
N GLY A 246 -17.04 9.91 -2.69
CA GLY A 246 -15.82 10.26 -1.95
C GLY A 246 -14.72 10.75 -2.89
N ARG A 247 -14.82 12.01 -3.34
CA ARG A 247 -13.89 12.66 -4.28
C ARG A 247 -13.17 13.88 -3.66
N PRO A 248 -11.95 14.23 -4.12
CA PRO A 248 -11.13 13.49 -5.07
C PRO A 248 -10.43 12.28 -4.41
N GLN A 249 -9.85 11.42 -5.24
CA GLN A 249 -8.91 10.36 -4.85
C GLN A 249 -7.61 10.53 -5.65
N ASN A 250 -6.52 10.82 -4.95
CA ASN A 250 -5.27 11.29 -5.58
C ASN A 250 -4.26 10.16 -5.86
N ASP A 251 -4.70 8.90 -5.83
CA ASP A 251 -3.93 7.69 -6.11
C ASP A 251 -4.09 7.20 -7.57
N GLY A 252 -5.23 7.49 -8.22
CA GLY A 252 -5.53 7.02 -9.58
C GLY A 252 -4.50 7.46 -10.64
N ALA A 253 -4.19 8.76 -10.70
CA ALA A 253 -3.18 9.29 -11.63
C ALA A 253 -1.77 8.70 -11.38
N PRO A 254 -1.24 8.65 -10.14
CA PRO A 254 0.00 7.92 -9.84
C PRO A 254 0.01 6.45 -10.28
N LEU A 255 -1.07 5.71 -10.04
CA LEU A 255 -1.16 4.30 -10.43
C LEU A 255 -1.15 4.15 -11.95
N ARG A 256 -1.84 5.05 -12.67
CA ARG A 256 -1.80 5.09 -14.13
C ARG A 256 -0.41 5.38 -14.66
N LEU A 257 0.35 6.26 -14.01
CA LEU A 257 1.77 6.49 -14.32
C LEU A 257 2.61 5.24 -14.10
N ILE A 258 2.46 4.56 -12.96
CA ILE A 258 3.19 3.32 -12.65
C ILE A 258 2.95 2.27 -13.75
N ALA A 259 1.69 2.03 -14.12
CA ALA A 259 1.35 1.10 -15.20
C ALA A 259 1.93 1.55 -16.56
N THR A 260 1.84 2.84 -16.88
CA THR A 260 2.37 3.38 -18.15
C THR A 260 3.88 3.21 -18.25
N PHE A 261 4.62 3.51 -17.17
CA PHE A 261 6.08 3.35 -17.16
C PHE A 261 6.49 1.89 -17.18
N HIS A 262 5.77 0.99 -16.50
CA HIS A 262 6.01 -0.44 -16.59
C HIS A 262 5.84 -0.96 -18.03
N PHE A 263 4.81 -0.51 -18.76
CA PHE A 263 4.63 -0.85 -20.16
C PHE A 263 5.81 -0.38 -21.03
N LEU A 264 6.20 0.89 -20.90
CA LEU A 264 7.33 1.46 -21.64
C LEU A 264 8.64 0.74 -21.31
N GLU A 265 8.85 0.33 -20.06
CA GLU A 265 10.02 -0.43 -19.64
C GLU A 265 10.06 -1.82 -20.30
N LYS A 266 8.94 -2.56 -20.33
CA LYS A 266 8.89 -3.86 -21.03
C LYS A 266 9.21 -3.70 -22.52
N LEU A 267 8.74 -2.63 -23.17
CA LEU A 267 9.11 -2.32 -24.56
C LEU A 267 10.60 -1.98 -24.72
N ALA A 268 11.14 -1.16 -23.82
CA ALA A 268 12.55 -0.78 -23.82
C ALA A 268 13.48 -2.00 -23.60
N LYS A 269 13.13 -2.91 -22.69
CA LYS A 269 13.84 -4.18 -22.46
C LYS A 269 13.89 -5.03 -23.73
N GLN A 270 12.81 -5.04 -24.53
CA GLN A 270 12.76 -5.70 -25.84
C GLN A 270 13.33 -4.88 -27.00
N LYS A 271 13.79 -3.65 -26.75
CA LYS A 271 14.29 -2.69 -27.77
C LYS A 271 13.26 -2.42 -28.86
N ILE A 272 11.98 -2.36 -28.50
CA ILE A 272 10.87 -2.06 -29.42
C ILE A 272 10.40 -0.64 -29.14
N PRO A 273 10.63 0.33 -30.04
CA PRO A 273 10.03 1.66 -29.92
C PRO A 273 8.50 1.58 -29.94
N LEU A 274 7.84 2.45 -29.17
CA LEU A 274 6.37 2.51 -29.13
C LEU A 274 5.79 2.75 -30.53
N SER A 275 6.38 3.64 -31.31
CA SER A 275 5.95 3.90 -32.70
C SER A 275 5.96 2.66 -33.59
N GLN A 276 6.96 1.78 -33.42
CA GLN A 276 7.02 0.50 -34.14
C GLN A 276 5.88 -0.42 -33.70
N LEU A 277 5.65 -0.55 -32.40
CA LEU A 277 4.54 -1.36 -31.88
C LEU A 277 3.19 -0.86 -32.41
N LEU A 278 2.92 0.45 -32.32
CA LEU A 278 1.66 1.04 -32.77
C LEU A 278 1.41 0.81 -34.27
N SER A 279 2.45 0.87 -35.10
CA SER A 279 2.34 0.55 -36.53
C SER A 279 1.89 -0.89 -36.81
N ASN A 280 2.27 -1.83 -35.94
CA ASN A 280 1.86 -3.24 -36.04
C ASN A 280 0.42 -3.46 -35.57
N LEU A 281 -0.04 -2.70 -34.56
CA LEU A 281 -1.35 -2.87 -33.95
C LEU A 281 -2.50 -2.27 -34.80
N LYS A 282 -2.20 -1.29 -35.67
CA LYS A 282 -3.16 -0.66 -36.59
C LYS A 282 -4.44 -0.18 -35.90
N ILE A 283 -4.28 0.59 -34.83
CA ILE A 283 -5.39 1.18 -34.08
C ILE A 283 -5.60 2.61 -34.57
N ASP A 284 -6.82 2.92 -35.00
CA ASP A 284 -7.21 4.28 -35.41
C ASP A 284 -7.61 5.15 -34.20
N GLY A 285 -7.48 6.46 -34.33
CA GLY A 285 -7.98 7.42 -33.35
C GLY A 285 -7.19 7.50 -32.03
N LEU A 286 -5.94 7.04 -32.02
CA LEU A 286 -5.05 7.20 -30.88
C LEU A 286 -4.65 8.67 -30.67
N SER A 287 -4.57 9.10 -29.41
CA SER A 287 -4.08 10.43 -29.04
C SER A 287 -2.55 10.55 -29.03
N PHE A 288 -1.82 9.48 -29.34
CA PHE A 288 -0.35 9.41 -29.34
C PHE A 288 0.15 8.42 -30.42
N HIS A 289 1.40 8.59 -30.86
CA HIS A 289 2.05 7.81 -31.91
C HIS A 289 3.48 7.36 -31.57
N ASP A 290 4.04 7.84 -30.48
CA ASP A 290 5.38 7.54 -29.96
C ASP A 290 5.47 7.95 -28.47
N GLU A 291 6.63 7.74 -27.86
CA GLU A 291 6.89 8.02 -26.45
C GLU A 291 6.77 9.52 -26.11
N ASP A 292 7.13 10.41 -27.04
CA ASP A 292 7.07 11.86 -26.83
C ASP A 292 5.64 12.39 -26.89
N SER A 293 4.85 11.93 -27.86
CA SER A 293 3.41 12.27 -27.92
C SER A 293 2.60 11.59 -26.82
N LEU A 294 2.99 10.40 -26.35
CA LEU A 294 2.40 9.80 -25.14
C LEU A 294 2.73 10.63 -23.90
N PHE A 295 3.96 11.16 -23.83
CA PHE A 295 4.36 12.06 -22.76
C PHE A 295 3.49 13.32 -22.72
N GLU A 296 3.35 14.02 -23.85
CA GLU A 296 2.60 15.27 -23.93
C GLU A 296 1.08 15.09 -23.79
N ASN A 297 0.52 13.93 -24.18
CA ASN A 297 -0.93 13.74 -24.20
C ASN A 297 -1.50 12.99 -22.98
N LEU A 298 -0.67 12.34 -22.16
CA LEU A 298 -1.08 11.56 -20.99
C LEU A 298 -0.16 11.77 -19.78
N ILE A 299 1.14 11.45 -19.91
CA ILE A 299 2.07 11.34 -18.78
C ILE A 299 2.31 12.70 -18.11
N ARG A 300 2.52 13.77 -18.89
CA ARG A 300 2.77 15.13 -18.36
C ARG A 300 1.67 15.56 -17.39
N TYR A 301 0.40 15.38 -17.78
CA TYR A 301 -0.73 15.83 -16.97
C TYR A 301 -0.84 15.08 -15.64
N ASP A 302 -0.58 13.77 -15.63
CA ASP A 302 -0.56 13.02 -14.37
C ASP A 302 0.61 13.42 -13.48
N LEU A 303 1.80 13.67 -14.05
CA LEU A 303 2.96 14.14 -13.29
C LEU A 303 2.69 15.53 -12.68
N GLU A 304 2.16 16.46 -13.47
CA GLU A 304 1.78 17.80 -13.00
C GLU A 304 0.66 17.73 -11.95
N PHE A 305 -0.31 16.82 -12.10
CA PHE A 305 -1.33 16.57 -11.09
C PHE A 305 -0.71 16.12 -9.75
N VAL A 306 0.25 15.19 -9.77
CA VAL A 306 0.96 14.76 -8.55
C VAL A 306 1.68 15.94 -7.91
N LEU A 307 2.45 16.72 -8.68
CA LEU A 307 3.15 17.91 -8.18
C LEU A 307 2.21 18.88 -7.45
N ASN A 308 1.03 19.10 -8.01
CA ASN A 308 0.08 20.08 -7.52
C ASN A 308 -0.80 19.57 -6.36
N ASN A 309 -1.02 18.25 -6.26
CA ASN A 309 -2.05 17.70 -5.37
C ASN A 309 -1.52 16.72 -4.32
N TRP A 310 -0.22 16.37 -4.33
CA TRP A 310 0.30 15.38 -3.39
C TRP A 310 0.19 15.79 -1.92
N LYS A 311 0.02 17.09 -1.59
CA LYS A 311 -0.23 17.61 -0.21
C LYS A 311 -1.71 17.81 0.13
N VAL A 312 -2.61 17.68 -0.85
CA VAL A 312 -4.04 17.94 -0.67
C VAL A 312 -4.71 16.73 -0.03
N ASP A 313 -5.62 16.97 0.91
CA ASP A 313 -6.45 15.90 1.48
C ASP A 313 -7.38 15.32 0.40
N SER A 314 -7.27 14.02 0.17
CA SER A 314 -8.14 13.24 -0.71
C SER A 314 -8.88 12.18 0.09
N PHE A 315 -9.80 11.46 -0.53
CA PHE A 315 -10.27 10.19 0.03
C PHE A 315 -9.20 9.10 -0.14
N ASP A 316 -9.25 8.08 0.71
CA ASP A 316 -8.42 6.89 0.63
C ASP A 316 -8.84 5.97 -0.52
N LEU A 317 -8.03 4.94 -0.79
CA LEU A 317 -8.33 3.91 -1.80
C LEU A 317 -9.65 3.17 -1.56
N TRP A 318 -10.14 3.17 -0.32
CA TRP A 318 -11.42 2.58 0.08
C TRP A 318 -12.59 3.54 -0.05
N GLU A 319 -12.35 4.79 -0.47
CA GLU A 319 -13.35 5.80 -0.83
C GLU A 319 -14.15 6.37 0.36
N GLU A 320 -13.61 6.30 1.57
CA GLU A 320 -14.36 6.52 2.82
C GLU A 320 -13.83 7.65 3.68
N VAL A 321 -12.52 7.74 3.84
CA VAL A 321 -11.87 8.65 4.78
C VAL A 321 -11.13 9.71 4.01
N LYS A 322 -11.47 10.97 4.28
CA LYS A 322 -10.72 12.10 3.76
C LYS A 322 -9.52 12.43 4.64
N GLY A 323 -8.32 12.45 4.07
CA GLY A 323 -7.11 12.87 4.77
C GLY A 323 -5.81 12.65 3.98
N ARG A 324 -4.76 12.32 4.73
CA ARG A 324 -3.43 11.96 4.22
C ARG A 324 -3.25 10.45 4.42
N HIS A 325 -2.96 9.74 3.35
CA HIS A 325 -2.92 8.27 3.33
C HIS A 325 -1.54 7.77 2.94
N PHE A 326 -1.08 6.71 3.61
CA PHE A 326 0.20 6.08 3.34
C PHE A 326 0.21 5.49 1.93
N PHE A 327 -0.84 4.76 1.57
CA PHE A 327 -1.02 4.18 0.23
C PHE A 327 -0.88 5.25 -0.86
N THR A 328 -1.71 6.30 -0.79
CA THR A 328 -1.71 7.39 -1.78
C THR A 328 -0.35 8.07 -1.87
N SER A 329 0.30 8.33 -0.72
CA SER A 329 1.60 9.01 -0.69
C SER A 329 2.72 8.15 -1.27
N LEU A 330 2.71 6.83 -1.03
CA LEU A 330 3.73 5.92 -1.54
C LEU A 330 3.62 5.73 -3.06
N VAL A 331 2.40 5.57 -3.60
CA VAL A 331 2.22 5.49 -5.06
C VAL A 331 2.56 6.81 -5.74
N GLN A 332 2.30 7.97 -5.11
CA GLN A 332 2.74 9.28 -5.61
C GLN A 332 4.27 9.39 -5.66
N LEU A 333 4.98 8.94 -4.62
CA LEU A 333 6.44 8.94 -4.61
C LEU A 333 6.99 8.03 -5.71
N SER A 334 6.47 6.81 -5.84
CA SER A 334 6.89 5.86 -6.87
C SER A 334 6.69 6.43 -8.28
N ALA A 335 5.48 6.92 -8.58
CA ALA A 335 5.18 7.55 -9.87
C ALA A 335 6.08 8.76 -10.17
N THR A 336 6.38 9.59 -9.15
CA THR A 336 7.28 10.73 -9.30
C THR A 336 8.70 10.29 -9.65
N LYS A 337 9.23 9.26 -8.98
CA LYS A 337 10.57 8.73 -9.27
C LYS A 337 10.63 8.12 -10.67
N LEU A 338 9.70 7.25 -11.04
CA LEU A 338 9.61 6.69 -12.39
C LEU A 338 9.53 7.80 -13.46
N GLY A 339 8.78 8.86 -13.20
CA GLY A 339 8.73 10.04 -14.07
C GLY A 339 10.06 10.76 -14.22
N ILE A 340 10.83 10.94 -13.14
CA ILE A 340 12.19 11.53 -13.18
C ILE A 340 13.09 10.72 -14.10
N ASP A 341 13.03 9.39 -14.05
CA ASP A 341 13.93 8.54 -14.81
C ASP A 341 13.51 8.42 -16.28
N PHE A 342 12.21 8.36 -16.54
CA PHE A 342 11.67 8.51 -17.89
C PHE A 342 12.10 9.84 -18.53
N MET A 343 12.07 10.94 -17.78
CA MET A 343 12.52 12.25 -18.24
C MET A 343 14.04 12.27 -18.49
N LYS A 344 14.84 11.65 -17.61
CA LYS A 344 16.30 11.56 -17.77
C LYS A 344 16.73 10.68 -18.94
N SER A 345 15.92 9.71 -19.36
CA SER A 345 16.25 8.83 -20.48
C SER A 345 16.35 9.54 -21.84
N ASN A 346 15.85 10.77 -21.97
CA ASN A 346 15.89 11.55 -23.22
C ASN A 346 16.51 12.95 -22.99
N PRO A 347 17.53 13.36 -23.77
CA PRO A 347 18.20 14.65 -23.63
C PRO A 347 17.30 15.90 -23.77
N ASP A 348 16.20 15.82 -24.52
CA ASP A 348 15.27 16.93 -24.69
C ASP A 348 14.31 17.04 -23.50
N ARG A 349 13.81 15.91 -22.98
CA ARG A 349 13.03 15.89 -21.73
C ARG A 349 13.83 16.35 -20.51
N GLN A 350 15.15 16.13 -20.49
CA GLN A 350 16.02 16.67 -19.44
C GLN A 350 16.03 18.21 -19.37
N LYS A 351 15.71 18.91 -20.46
CA LYS A 351 15.64 20.38 -20.50
C LYS A 351 14.30 20.93 -20.00
N ASP A 352 13.30 20.07 -19.84
CA ASP A 352 11.97 20.47 -19.38
C ASP A 352 12.01 20.91 -17.90
N PRO A 353 11.49 22.09 -17.55
CA PRO A 353 11.42 22.58 -16.17
C PRO A 353 10.74 21.60 -15.19
N LEU A 354 9.82 20.77 -15.67
CA LEU A 354 9.11 19.76 -14.89
C LEU A 354 10.07 18.82 -14.15
N LEU A 355 11.24 18.48 -14.75
CA LEU A 355 12.20 17.57 -14.14
C LEU A 355 12.68 18.07 -12.77
N LYS A 356 12.94 19.38 -12.67
CA LYS A 356 13.43 19.99 -11.42
C LYS A 356 12.35 19.97 -10.34
N GLU A 357 11.10 20.22 -10.72
CA GLU A 357 9.97 20.18 -9.78
C GLU A 357 9.67 18.76 -9.31
N LEU A 358 9.80 17.76 -10.18
CA LEU A 358 9.69 16.34 -9.83
C LEU A 358 10.79 15.93 -8.83
N GLN A 359 12.04 16.33 -9.07
CA GLN A 359 13.15 16.05 -8.15
C GLN A 359 12.92 16.66 -6.77
N ARG A 360 12.46 17.92 -6.71
CA ARG A 360 12.11 18.57 -5.44
C ARG A 360 10.97 17.83 -4.75
N THR A 361 9.91 17.54 -5.48
CA THR A 361 8.71 16.87 -4.94
C THR A 361 9.00 15.45 -4.49
N SER A 362 9.88 14.71 -5.17
CA SER A 362 10.30 13.38 -4.74
C SER A 362 11.00 13.41 -3.39
N THR A 363 11.85 14.41 -3.12
CA THR A 363 12.49 14.57 -1.81
C THR A 363 11.45 14.91 -0.74
N GLU A 364 10.58 15.88 -1.00
CA GLU A 364 9.54 16.27 -0.04
C GLU A 364 8.53 15.14 0.26
N LEU A 365 8.14 14.35 -0.74
CA LEU A 365 7.28 13.18 -0.56
C LEU A 365 7.96 12.11 0.29
N ASN A 366 9.26 11.88 0.08
CA ASN A 366 10.03 10.93 0.87
C ASN A 366 10.09 11.36 2.34
N ASP A 367 10.39 12.64 2.60
CA ASP A 367 10.41 13.21 3.95
C ASP A 367 9.01 13.16 4.59
N PHE A 368 7.96 13.44 3.80
CA PHE A 368 6.60 13.32 4.27
C PHE A 368 6.25 11.89 4.69
N LEU A 369 6.58 10.89 3.88
CA LEU A 369 6.33 9.48 4.20
C LEU A 369 7.09 8.99 5.44
N THR A 370 8.32 9.48 5.64
CA THR A 370 9.24 8.94 6.66
C THR A 370 9.28 9.75 7.95
N LEU A 371 8.91 11.03 7.93
CA LEU A 371 9.10 11.95 9.06
C LEU A 371 7.84 12.76 9.40
N GLU A 372 7.14 13.31 8.42
CA GLU A 372 6.14 14.37 8.67
C GLU A 372 4.69 13.86 8.66
N GLY A 373 4.40 12.83 7.89
CA GLY A 373 3.05 12.36 7.60
C GLY A 373 2.37 11.64 8.76
N GLY A 374 3.12 11.19 9.76
CA GLY A 374 2.61 10.47 10.93
C GLY A 374 2.33 8.98 10.70
N PHE A 375 2.70 8.43 9.53
CA PHE A 375 2.56 7.01 9.19
C PHE A 375 3.44 6.12 10.07
N LEU A 376 4.64 6.61 10.41
CA LEU A 376 5.52 6.02 11.41
C LEU A 376 5.14 6.55 12.81
N ASN A 377 4.38 5.76 13.55
CA ASN A 377 3.94 6.13 14.90
C ASN A 377 4.80 5.42 15.96
N PRO A 378 5.47 6.15 16.87
CA PRO A 378 6.39 5.56 17.86
C PRO A 378 5.71 4.64 18.89
N HIS A 379 4.38 4.67 18.98
CA HIS A 379 3.60 3.83 19.89
C HIS A 379 2.97 2.62 19.21
N LYS A 380 3.19 2.44 17.90
CA LYS A 380 2.66 1.33 17.11
C LYS A 380 3.80 0.64 16.39
N ASN A 381 3.73 -0.68 16.29
CA ASN A 381 4.77 -1.47 15.66
C ASN A 381 4.56 -1.78 14.18
N TYR A 382 3.58 -1.10 13.58
CA TYR A 382 3.13 -1.25 12.20
C TYR A 382 2.92 0.14 11.60
N ILE A 383 2.85 0.22 10.28
CA ILE A 383 2.55 1.47 9.57
C ILE A 383 1.10 1.87 9.82
N VAL A 384 0.88 3.13 10.20
CA VAL A 384 -0.45 3.73 10.30
C VAL A 384 -0.89 4.21 8.92
N GLU A 385 -1.94 3.62 8.35
CA GLU A 385 -2.39 3.98 7.00
C GLU A 385 -2.90 5.44 6.90
N THR A 386 -3.80 5.84 7.80
CA THR A 386 -4.41 7.18 7.79
C THR A 386 -4.30 7.82 9.18
N PRO A 387 -3.24 8.59 9.46
CA PRO A 387 -2.97 9.13 10.80
C PRO A 387 -4.06 10.04 11.36
N SER A 388 -4.78 10.79 10.51
CA SER A 388 -5.91 11.62 10.92
C SER A 388 -7.11 10.83 11.47
N SER A 389 -7.18 9.52 11.19
CA SER A 389 -8.27 8.63 11.62
C SER A 389 -7.99 7.87 12.92
N LEU A 390 -6.83 8.08 13.56
CA LEU A 390 -6.41 7.30 14.73
C LEU A 390 -7.34 7.38 15.97
N ASN A 391 -8.25 8.35 16.01
CA ASN A 391 -9.26 8.45 17.05
C ASN A 391 -10.44 7.48 16.86
N SER A 392 -10.64 6.96 15.64
CA SER A 392 -11.74 6.06 15.29
C SER A 392 -11.28 4.72 14.71
N ARG A 393 -10.09 4.68 14.10
CA ARG A 393 -9.45 3.46 13.55
C ARG A 393 -8.13 3.20 14.24
N SER A 394 -7.74 1.92 14.35
CA SER A 394 -6.43 1.51 14.87
C SER A 394 -5.27 1.96 13.98
N GLY A 395 -5.54 2.26 12.72
CA GLY A 395 -4.53 2.58 11.70
C GLY A 395 -3.98 1.35 10.97
N LEU A 396 -4.37 0.13 11.37
CA LEU A 396 -4.09 -1.09 10.61
C LEU A 396 -4.93 -1.11 9.35
N ASP A 397 -4.29 -1.33 8.21
CA ASP A 397 -4.98 -1.43 6.93
C ASP A 397 -4.16 -2.29 5.95
N THR A 398 -4.82 -3.15 5.19
CA THR A 398 -4.20 -3.93 4.12
C THR A 398 -3.68 -3.04 2.99
N ALA A 399 -4.20 -1.82 2.84
CA ALA A 399 -3.69 -0.80 1.92
C ALA A 399 -2.18 -0.56 2.04
N VAL A 400 -1.63 -0.65 3.26
CA VAL A 400 -0.18 -0.57 3.51
C VAL A 400 0.58 -1.65 2.73
N LEU A 401 0.07 -2.88 2.76
CA LEU A 401 0.69 -4.01 2.07
C LEU A 401 0.54 -3.85 0.56
N ILE A 402 -0.65 -3.46 0.10
CA ILE A 402 -0.94 -3.21 -1.32
C ILE A 402 0.01 -2.13 -1.86
N ALA A 403 0.22 -1.03 -1.13
CA ALA A 403 1.11 0.06 -1.52
C ALA A 403 2.55 -0.44 -1.74
N SER A 404 3.06 -1.25 -0.79
CA SER A 404 4.40 -1.84 -0.88
C SER A 404 4.53 -2.72 -2.13
N LEU A 405 3.57 -3.62 -2.36
CA LEU A 405 3.56 -4.53 -3.52
C LEU A 405 3.51 -3.77 -4.86
N LEU A 406 2.60 -2.80 -4.99
CA LEU A 406 2.42 -2.07 -6.25
C LEU A 406 3.61 -1.18 -6.61
N THR A 407 4.36 -0.71 -5.60
CA THR A 407 5.50 0.20 -5.82
C THR A 407 6.84 -0.50 -5.91
N HIS A 408 6.90 -1.80 -5.57
CA HIS A 408 8.11 -2.63 -5.59
C HIS A 408 7.91 -3.93 -6.40
N ALA A 409 7.04 -3.90 -7.41
CA ALA A 409 6.68 -5.06 -8.22
C ALA A 409 7.79 -5.57 -9.18
N ASP A 410 9.04 -5.15 -9.02
CA ASP A 410 10.11 -5.44 -9.99
C ASP A 410 10.58 -6.91 -9.89
N ASP A 411 10.60 -7.58 -11.05
CA ASP A 411 10.83 -9.03 -11.25
C ASP A 411 12.31 -9.44 -11.13
N GLY A 412 13.19 -8.55 -10.67
CA GLY A 412 14.62 -8.82 -10.56
C GLY A 412 15.47 -7.62 -10.98
N GLU A 413 16.59 -7.49 -10.26
CA GLU A 413 17.51 -6.35 -10.25
C GLU A 413 17.00 -5.15 -9.43
N THR A 414 17.93 -4.58 -8.67
CA THR A 414 17.73 -3.46 -7.76
C THR A 414 16.91 -2.37 -8.44
N SER A 415 15.66 -2.15 -7.99
CA SER A 415 14.90 -0.97 -8.41
C SER A 415 15.83 0.25 -8.27
N PRO A 416 16.18 0.96 -9.35
CA PRO A 416 17.28 1.95 -9.31
C PRO A 416 16.95 3.17 -8.43
N TYR A 417 15.74 3.19 -7.88
CA TYR A 417 15.13 4.31 -7.21
C TYR A 417 14.93 3.87 -5.78
N ASN A 418 15.85 4.25 -4.90
CA ASN A 418 15.81 3.99 -3.45
C ASN A 418 14.43 4.41 -2.87
N LEU A 419 13.45 3.51 -2.91
CA LEU A 419 12.08 3.69 -2.44
C LEU A 419 11.99 3.07 -1.04
N PRO A 420 11.43 3.81 -0.07
CA PRO A 420 11.22 3.26 1.27
C PRO A 420 10.03 2.29 1.26
N PHE A 421 9.90 1.51 2.35
CA PHE A 421 8.75 0.62 2.58
C PHE A 421 8.60 -0.53 1.57
N GLY A 422 9.72 -1.11 1.16
CA GLY A 422 9.73 -2.36 0.39
C GLY A 422 9.22 -3.56 1.20
N VAL A 423 9.08 -4.71 0.55
CA VAL A 423 8.50 -5.92 1.15
C VAL A 423 9.29 -6.49 2.32
N ASN A 424 10.57 -6.14 2.45
CA ASN A 424 11.46 -6.50 3.57
C ASN A 424 11.46 -5.46 4.71
N ASP A 425 10.69 -4.37 4.60
CA ASP A 425 10.56 -3.37 5.65
C ASP A 425 9.82 -3.94 6.88
N SER A 426 10.38 -3.66 8.07
CA SER A 426 9.85 -4.18 9.33
C SER A 426 8.44 -3.65 9.64
N GLY A 427 8.13 -2.41 9.27
CA GLY A 427 6.80 -1.83 9.43
C GLY A 427 5.77 -2.53 8.54
N ILE A 428 6.10 -2.80 7.28
CA ILE A 428 5.26 -3.56 6.34
C ILE A 428 4.99 -4.97 6.84
N LEU A 429 6.04 -5.71 7.23
CA LEU A 429 5.92 -7.07 7.74
C LEU A 429 5.11 -7.14 9.04
N ASN A 430 5.31 -6.18 9.94
CA ASN A 430 4.52 -6.10 11.17
C ASN A 430 3.07 -5.71 10.94
N THR A 431 2.76 -4.93 9.90
CA THR A 431 1.37 -4.69 9.48
C THR A 431 0.70 -6.01 9.08
N LEU A 432 1.35 -6.85 8.27
CA LEU A 432 0.82 -8.19 7.94
C LEU A 432 0.59 -9.03 9.20
N HIS A 433 1.57 -9.06 10.10
CA HIS A 433 1.46 -9.81 11.36
C HIS A 433 0.30 -9.33 12.22
N ALA A 434 0.14 -8.02 12.38
CA ALA A 434 -0.92 -7.43 13.18
C ALA A 434 -2.31 -7.65 12.56
N LEU A 435 -2.45 -7.48 11.24
CA LEU A 435 -3.68 -7.80 10.50
C LEU A 435 -4.05 -9.27 10.64
N THR A 436 -3.11 -10.18 10.44
CA THR A 436 -3.32 -11.62 10.62
C THR A 436 -3.77 -11.94 12.04
N SER A 437 -3.12 -11.35 13.04
CA SER A 437 -3.42 -11.60 14.45
C SER A 437 -4.83 -11.15 14.84
N ILE A 438 -5.24 -9.95 14.43
CA ILE A 438 -6.57 -9.45 14.76
C ILE A 438 -7.67 -10.16 13.96
N MET A 439 -7.45 -10.42 12.67
CA MET A 439 -8.44 -11.07 11.79
C MET A 439 -8.60 -12.58 12.04
N ALA A 440 -7.59 -13.23 12.63
CA ALA A 440 -7.76 -14.56 13.20
C ALA A 440 -8.81 -14.59 14.33
N ILE A 441 -8.99 -13.47 15.05
CA ILE A 441 -9.93 -13.35 16.17
C ILE A 441 -11.30 -12.90 15.67
N ILE A 442 -11.37 -11.81 14.89
CA ILE A 442 -12.63 -11.13 14.58
C ILE A 442 -13.45 -11.78 13.46
N TYR A 443 -12.87 -12.69 12.67
CA TYR A 443 -13.56 -13.41 11.61
C TYR A 443 -13.76 -14.89 11.96
N PRO A 444 -14.99 -15.33 12.28
CA PRO A 444 -15.26 -16.73 12.64
C PRO A 444 -14.86 -17.76 11.59
N VAL A 445 -14.86 -17.40 10.30
CA VAL A 445 -14.40 -18.27 9.20
C VAL A 445 -12.93 -18.72 9.38
N ASN A 446 -12.14 -18.01 10.19
CA ASN A 446 -10.75 -18.31 10.50
C ASN A 446 -10.55 -19.23 11.72
N HIS A 447 -11.57 -19.40 12.59
CA HIS A 447 -11.42 -20.12 13.88
C HIS A 447 -11.13 -21.62 13.72
N GLN A 448 -11.44 -22.16 12.55
CA GLN A 448 -11.21 -23.56 12.19
C GLN A 448 -9.77 -23.83 11.69
N ARG A 449 -8.89 -22.83 11.61
CA ARG A 449 -7.47 -23.06 11.30
C ARG A 449 -6.81 -23.78 12.48
N TYR A 450 -6.26 -24.97 12.22
CA TYR A 450 -5.73 -25.89 13.24
C TYR A 450 -4.54 -25.34 14.02
N SER A 451 -3.79 -24.41 13.43
CA SER A 451 -2.70 -23.68 14.08
C SER A 451 -3.06 -22.20 14.13
N PRO A 452 -2.93 -21.53 15.30
CA PRO A 452 -3.21 -20.11 15.46
C PRO A 452 -2.26 -19.19 14.67
N ARG A 453 -1.33 -19.75 13.89
CA ARG A 453 -0.31 -19.03 13.11
C ARG A 453 -0.25 -19.46 11.64
N MET A 454 -1.31 -20.11 11.13
CA MET A 454 -1.55 -20.24 9.68
C MET A 454 -2.05 -18.91 9.10
N GLY A 455 -1.91 -18.75 7.79
CA GLY A 455 -2.58 -17.71 7.03
C GLY A 455 -4.10 -17.78 7.22
N VAL A 456 -4.70 -16.61 7.36
CA VAL A 456 -6.12 -16.42 7.65
C VAL A 456 -6.74 -15.53 6.57
N ALA A 457 -8.06 -15.57 6.47
CA ALA A 457 -8.81 -14.65 5.62
C ALA A 457 -8.62 -13.22 6.13
N LEU A 458 -8.19 -12.31 5.25
CA LEU A 458 -7.98 -10.89 5.56
C LEU A 458 -9.01 -10.01 4.85
N GLY A 459 -9.42 -8.93 5.49
CA GLY A 459 -10.23 -7.84 4.94
C GLY A 459 -9.43 -6.54 4.84
N ARG A 460 -10.12 -5.41 4.71
CA ARG A 460 -9.49 -4.09 4.53
C ARG A 460 -8.77 -3.62 5.80
N TYR A 461 -9.53 -3.36 6.86
CA TYR A 461 -9.04 -2.92 8.18
C TYR A 461 -9.97 -3.43 9.29
N PRO A 462 -9.52 -3.50 10.57
CA PRO A 462 -10.29 -4.15 11.63
C PRO A 462 -11.64 -3.50 11.99
N GLU A 463 -11.75 -2.18 11.83
CA GLU A 463 -12.94 -1.41 12.14
C GLU A 463 -13.94 -1.33 10.97
N ASP A 464 -13.73 -2.14 9.92
CA ASP A 464 -14.57 -2.13 8.74
C ASP A 464 -16.02 -2.55 9.06
N VAL A 465 -16.96 -1.82 8.45
CA VAL A 465 -18.41 -2.00 8.58
C VAL A 465 -19.08 -2.16 7.22
N TYR A 466 -18.36 -2.12 6.09
CA TYR A 466 -18.94 -2.35 4.78
C TYR A 466 -19.11 -3.85 4.52
N ASP A 467 -20.35 -4.29 4.29
CA ASP A 467 -20.67 -5.72 4.11
C ASP A 467 -20.69 -6.17 2.65
N GLY A 468 -20.30 -5.29 1.72
CA GLY A 468 -20.34 -5.52 0.28
C GLY A 468 -21.56 -4.92 -0.41
N VAL A 469 -22.56 -4.46 0.35
CA VAL A 469 -23.73 -3.75 -0.20
C VAL A 469 -24.13 -2.55 0.67
N ASN A 470 -24.13 -2.74 1.99
CA ASN A 470 -24.54 -1.77 2.99
C ASN A 470 -23.50 -1.64 4.11
N THR A 471 -23.87 -0.92 5.17
CA THR A 471 -23.09 -0.78 6.39
C THR A 471 -23.63 -1.71 7.48
N SER A 472 -22.88 -2.76 7.81
CA SER A 472 -23.08 -3.60 8.99
C SER A 472 -21.73 -4.02 9.59
N GLU A 473 -21.19 -5.17 9.22
CA GLU A 473 -19.88 -5.68 9.64
C GLU A 473 -19.01 -5.96 8.42
N GLY A 474 -17.75 -5.50 8.47
CA GLY A 474 -16.75 -5.77 7.45
C GLY A 474 -16.39 -7.26 7.36
N ASN A 475 -16.02 -7.69 6.17
CA ASN A 475 -15.73 -9.09 5.86
C ASN A 475 -14.31 -9.26 5.33
N PRO A 476 -13.82 -10.50 5.22
CA PRO A 476 -12.68 -10.80 4.37
C PRO A 476 -12.90 -10.44 2.90
N TRP A 477 -11.81 -10.05 2.25
CA TRP A 477 -11.74 -9.72 0.83
C TRP A 477 -10.78 -10.67 0.14
N PHE A 478 -11.14 -11.10 -1.08
CA PHE A 478 -10.27 -11.96 -1.89
C PHE A 478 -8.94 -11.26 -2.17
N LEU A 479 -8.98 -9.99 -2.62
CA LEU A 479 -7.76 -9.24 -2.91
C LEU A 479 -6.85 -9.09 -1.67
N CYS A 480 -7.40 -8.79 -0.49
CA CYS A 480 -6.61 -8.61 0.72
C CYS A 480 -5.92 -9.90 1.17
N THR A 481 -6.60 -11.04 1.03
CA THR A 481 -6.03 -12.34 1.36
C THR A 481 -4.93 -12.74 0.35
N SER A 482 -5.13 -12.48 -0.95
CA SER A 482 -4.09 -12.68 -1.98
C SER A 482 -2.87 -11.78 -1.79
N THR A 483 -3.07 -10.52 -1.38
CA THR A 483 -2.00 -9.56 -1.06
C THR A 483 -1.05 -10.09 0.01
N ALA A 484 -1.57 -10.72 1.06
CA ALA A 484 -0.73 -11.31 2.11
C ALA A 484 0.18 -12.43 1.58
N ALA A 485 -0.35 -13.30 0.73
CA ALA A 485 0.44 -14.35 0.08
C ALA A 485 1.52 -13.75 -0.83
N GLN A 486 1.15 -12.78 -1.68
CA GLN A 486 2.10 -12.13 -2.58
C GLN A 486 3.25 -11.46 -1.83
N LEU A 487 2.98 -10.78 -0.70
CA LEU A 487 4.02 -10.16 0.12
C LEU A 487 5.09 -11.17 0.56
N LEU A 488 4.66 -12.37 0.96
CA LEU A 488 5.57 -13.41 1.40
C LEU A 488 6.42 -13.97 0.25
N TYR A 489 5.83 -14.15 -0.94
CA TYR A 489 6.60 -14.58 -2.12
C TYR A 489 7.59 -13.52 -2.58
N GLN A 490 7.17 -12.25 -2.64
CA GLN A 490 8.09 -11.16 -2.98
C GLN A 490 9.18 -10.97 -1.91
N LEU A 491 8.87 -11.20 -0.63
CA LEU A 491 9.89 -11.20 0.42
C LEU A 491 10.95 -12.28 0.18
N ILE A 492 10.55 -13.50 -0.18
CA ILE A 492 11.49 -14.59 -0.52
C ILE A 492 12.36 -14.17 -1.71
N HIS A 493 11.73 -13.70 -2.79
CA HIS A 493 12.44 -13.24 -3.97
C HIS A 493 13.47 -12.14 -3.62
N LYS A 494 13.06 -11.17 -2.81
CA LYS A 494 13.92 -10.07 -2.33
C LYS A 494 15.09 -10.57 -1.49
N ILE A 495 14.86 -11.49 -0.55
CA ILE A 495 15.91 -12.06 0.30
C ILE A 495 16.93 -12.86 -0.53
N TYR A 496 16.47 -13.62 -1.54
CA TYR A 496 17.40 -14.29 -2.46
C TYR A 496 18.22 -13.30 -3.29
N ALA A 497 17.58 -12.26 -3.83
CA ALA A 497 18.24 -11.25 -4.65
C ALA A 497 19.29 -10.40 -3.90
N GLU A 498 19.26 -10.40 -2.56
CA GLU A 498 20.26 -9.70 -1.74
C GLU A 498 21.59 -10.47 -1.61
N GLU A 499 21.61 -11.78 -1.91
CA GLU A 499 22.79 -12.65 -1.82
C GLU A 499 23.61 -12.50 -0.52
N SER A 500 22.92 -12.28 0.61
CA SER A 500 23.55 -11.98 1.90
C SER A 500 22.86 -12.69 3.07
N ASP A 501 23.56 -12.75 4.21
CA ASP A 501 23.04 -13.36 5.43
C ASP A 501 21.74 -12.67 5.87
N LEU A 502 20.72 -13.46 6.21
CA LEU A 502 19.49 -12.93 6.78
C LEU A 502 19.75 -12.56 8.25
N GLU A 503 19.80 -11.26 8.53
CA GLU A 503 19.99 -10.72 9.88
C GLU A 503 18.68 -10.15 10.44
N ILE A 504 18.23 -10.67 11.60
CA ILE A 504 16.98 -10.28 12.23
C ILE A 504 17.23 -9.87 13.69
N PRO A 505 16.85 -8.65 14.10
CA PRO A 505 16.87 -8.26 15.50
C PRO A 505 15.93 -9.13 16.34
N VAL A 506 16.44 -9.76 17.40
CA VAL A 506 15.67 -10.67 18.25
C VAL A 506 14.90 -9.87 19.30
N ASN A 507 13.62 -10.21 19.47
CA ASN A 507 12.76 -9.65 20.52
C ASN A 507 12.66 -8.11 20.53
N THR A 508 12.74 -7.49 19.35
CA THR A 508 12.55 -6.04 19.23
C THR A 508 11.13 -5.71 18.75
N TRP A 509 10.73 -4.44 18.83
CA TRP A 509 9.41 -4.02 18.36
C TRP A 509 9.30 -4.13 16.83
N GLU A 510 10.43 -4.02 16.13
CA GLU A 510 10.57 -4.09 14.67
C GLU A 510 10.38 -5.51 14.12
N SER A 511 10.67 -6.56 14.89
CA SER A 511 10.76 -7.93 14.37
C SER A 511 9.58 -8.83 14.75
N LYS A 512 8.39 -8.27 15.02
CA LYS A 512 7.23 -9.05 15.49
C LYS A 512 6.72 -10.03 14.46
N PHE A 513 6.77 -9.69 13.17
CA PHE A 513 6.45 -10.60 12.08
C PHE A 513 7.15 -11.96 12.19
N TRP A 514 8.45 -11.94 12.50
CA TRP A 514 9.29 -13.14 12.58
C TRP A 514 8.86 -14.12 13.67
N THR A 515 8.03 -13.70 14.64
CA THR A 515 7.40 -14.61 15.61
C THR A 515 6.38 -15.57 14.97
N SER A 516 5.95 -15.30 13.73
CA SER A 516 5.10 -16.19 12.92
C SER A 516 5.92 -17.33 12.31
N ILE A 517 7.22 -17.11 12.08
CA ILE A 517 8.14 -18.06 11.45
C ILE A 517 8.98 -18.81 12.48
N PHE A 518 9.44 -18.12 13.52
CA PHE A 518 10.32 -18.69 14.53
C PHE A 518 9.64 -18.88 15.90
N GLU A 519 9.90 -20.03 16.50
CA GLU A 519 9.64 -20.32 17.92
C GLU A 519 10.85 -19.89 18.75
N GLY A 520 10.62 -19.51 20.01
CA GLY A 520 11.69 -19.04 20.90
C GLY A 520 12.12 -17.58 20.67
N PHE A 521 11.51 -16.91 19.69
CA PHE A 521 11.82 -15.54 19.27
C PHE A 521 11.23 -14.44 20.18
N GLU A 522 10.11 -14.71 20.86
CA GLU A 522 9.47 -13.80 21.81
C GLU A 522 10.15 -13.91 23.18
N ALA A 523 10.61 -12.82 23.80
CA ALA A 523 10.98 -12.87 25.21
C ALA A 523 9.72 -13.04 26.07
N TYR A 524 9.57 -14.16 26.78
CA TYR A 524 8.80 -14.13 28.02
C TYR A 524 9.37 -13.00 28.89
N PRO A 525 8.53 -12.13 29.47
CA PRO A 525 9.01 -11.26 30.53
C PRO A 525 9.59 -12.16 31.61
N SER A 526 10.91 -12.13 31.77
CA SER A 526 11.61 -12.76 32.88
C SER A 526 11.18 -12.00 34.14
N SER A 527 10.08 -12.45 34.73
CA SER A 527 9.70 -12.12 36.10
C SER A 527 10.68 -12.81 37.04
N LEU A 528 11.95 -12.37 37.07
CA LEU A 528 12.98 -12.64 38.08
C LEU A 528 14.37 -12.21 37.57
N PHE A 529 14.60 -10.90 37.40
CA PHE A 529 15.93 -10.33 37.62
C PHE A 529 15.82 -9.33 38.79
N ILE A 530 15.70 -9.87 40.00
CA ILE A 530 15.98 -9.12 41.23
C ILE A 530 17.50 -9.16 41.40
N GLY A 531 18.19 -8.12 40.91
CA GLY A 531 19.61 -7.94 41.22
C GLY A 531 20.43 -7.33 40.09
N GLY A 532 20.56 -6.00 40.12
CA GLY A 532 21.82 -5.31 39.85
C GLY A 532 22.48 -5.52 38.49
N ASN A 533 21.98 -4.84 37.46
CA ASN A 533 22.72 -3.86 36.66
C ASN A 533 21.84 -3.47 35.48
N ASN A 534 21.65 -2.17 35.27
CA ASN A 534 21.14 -1.61 34.02
C ASN A 534 22.21 -1.75 32.93
N GLY A 535 22.64 -2.99 32.66
CA GLY A 535 23.37 -3.31 31.44
C GLY A 535 22.38 -3.18 30.30
N SER A 536 22.73 -2.40 29.28
CA SER A 536 22.14 -2.47 27.96
C SER A 536 21.86 -3.95 27.63
N ASP A 537 20.60 -4.35 27.60
CA ASP A 537 20.21 -5.66 27.09
C ASP A 537 20.69 -5.65 25.63
N GLY A 538 21.85 -6.25 25.40
CA GLY A 538 22.54 -6.13 24.12
C GLY A 538 21.63 -6.74 23.07
N ALA A 539 21.10 -5.93 22.15
CA ALA A 539 20.15 -6.40 21.16
C ALA A 539 20.75 -7.59 20.40
N PHE A 540 20.24 -8.79 20.66
CA PHE A 540 20.66 -10.00 19.98
C PHE A 540 20.20 -9.96 18.54
N ARG A 541 20.99 -10.53 17.63
CA ARG A 541 20.61 -10.72 16.23
C ARG A 541 20.65 -12.19 15.87
N LEU A 542 19.56 -12.69 15.29
CA LEU A 542 19.54 -13.96 14.60
C LEU A 542 20.21 -13.75 13.25
N VAL A 543 21.21 -14.56 12.95
CA VAL A 543 21.93 -14.57 11.67
C VAL A 543 21.73 -15.94 11.05
N ILE A 544 21.12 -15.97 9.88
CA ILE A 544 20.95 -17.17 9.07
C ILE A 544 21.83 -17.01 7.83
N PRO A 545 22.98 -17.71 7.77
CA PRO A 545 23.94 -17.49 6.71
C PRO A 545 23.36 -17.80 5.33
N TYR A 546 23.69 -16.96 4.34
CA TYR A 546 23.22 -17.14 2.97
C TYR A 546 23.58 -18.53 2.44
N ASN A 547 22.67 -19.15 1.69
CA ASN A 547 22.79 -20.51 1.16
C ASN A 547 23.02 -21.63 2.20
N SER A 548 22.92 -21.37 3.50
CA SER A 548 22.93 -22.43 4.51
C SER A 548 21.66 -23.30 4.45
N PRO A 549 21.67 -24.52 5.00
CA PRO A 549 20.44 -25.29 5.18
C PRO A 549 19.35 -24.50 5.93
N ALA A 550 19.71 -23.75 6.97
CA ALA A 550 18.77 -22.92 7.72
C ALA A 550 18.14 -21.81 6.87
N PHE A 551 18.88 -21.25 5.90
CA PHE A 551 18.37 -20.26 4.96
C PHE A 551 17.25 -20.85 4.11
N HIS A 552 17.52 -21.95 3.42
CA HIS A 552 16.53 -22.64 2.57
C HIS A 552 15.31 -23.11 3.39
N GLN A 553 15.52 -23.63 4.59
CA GLN A 553 14.44 -24.04 5.49
C GLN A 553 13.56 -22.84 5.93
N THR A 554 14.16 -21.67 6.13
CA THR A 554 13.43 -20.43 6.44
C THR A 554 12.62 -19.96 5.24
N MET A 555 13.20 -19.97 4.04
CA MET A 555 12.50 -19.58 2.82
C MET A 555 11.34 -20.53 2.50
N ALA A 556 11.53 -21.84 2.70
CA ALA A 556 10.46 -22.83 2.59
C ALA A 556 9.33 -22.58 3.63
N SER A 557 9.67 -22.17 4.85
CA SER A 557 8.68 -21.82 5.87
C SER A 557 7.89 -20.55 5.51
N LEU A 558 8.54 -19.55 4.90
CA LEU A 558 7.86 -18.37 4.35
C LEU A 558 6.93 -18.73 3.19
N LEU A 559 7.36 -19.62 2.29
CA LEU A 559 6.53 -20.12 1.18
C LEU A 559 5.29 -20.82 1.73
N ASP A 560 5.47 -21.75 2.66
CA ASP A 560 4.37 -22.49 3.29
C ASP A 560 3.39 -21.53 4.01
N TYR A 561 3.89 -20.42 4.57
CA TYR A 561 3.05 -19.38 5.16
C TYR A 561 2.25 -18.61 4.10
N GLY A 562 2.86 -18.24 2.97
CA GLY A 562 2.16 -17.64 1.82
C GLY A 562 1.10 -18.57 1.26
N ASP A 563 1.44 -19.83 1.01
CA ASP A 563 0.54 -20.86 0.51
C ASP A 563 -0.68 -21.04 1.42
N SER A 564 -0.51 -20.89 2.73
CA SER A 564 -1.62 -21.01 3.68
C SER A 564 -2.66 -19.88 3.60
N PHE A 565 -2.32 -18.70 3.07
CA PHE A 565 -3.31 -17.66 2.75
C PHE A 565 -4.09 -18.03 1.49
N LEU A 566 -3.42 -18.50 0.44
CA LEU A 566 -4.07 -18.95 -0.79
C LEU A 566 -4.94 -20.19 -0.57
N ASP A 567 -4.51 -21.13 0.27
CA ASP A 567 -5.34 -22.27 0.69
C ASP A 567 -6.58 -21.80 1.46
N LYS A 568 -6.49 -20.68 2.21
CA LYS A 568 -7.68 -20.11 2.88
C LYS A 568 -8.65 -19.56 1.86
N LEU A 569 -8.13 -18.81 0.89
CA LEU A 569 -8.92 -18.23 -0.18
C LEU A 569 -9.59 -19.32 -1.03
N ARG A 570 -8.88 -20.42 -1.34
CA ARG A 570 -9.39 -21.59 -2.07
C ARG A 570 -10.69 -22.17 -1.50
N GLU A 571 -10.88 -22.12 -0.19
CA GLU A 571 -12.11 -22.60 0.46
C GLU A 571 -13.36 -21.79 0.09
N HIS A 572 -13.19 -20.61 -0.50
CA HIS A 572 -14.23 -19.62 -0.73
C HIS A 572 -14.38 -19.20 -2.19
N VAL A 573 -13.43 -19.55 -3.06
CA VAL A 573 -13.58 -19.42 -4.52
C VAL A 573 -14.66 -20.38 -4.99
N SER A 574 -15.49 -19.92 -5.93
CA SER A 574 -16.53 -20.77 -6.53
C SER A 574 -15.99 -21.85 -7.46
N ASP A 575 -16.81 -22.85 -7.75
CA ASP A 575 -16.43 -23.99 -8.61
C ASP A 575 -16.05 -23.58 -10.04
N ASN A 576 -16.56 -22.46 -10.56
CA ASN A 576 -16.19 -21.92 -11.88
C ASN A 576 -15.05 -20.89 -11.82
N GLY A 577 -14.43 -20.73 -10.64
CA GLY A 577 -13.33 -19.81 -10.41
C GLY A 577 -13.72 -18.33 -10.28
N SER A 578 -15.01 -17.99 -10.26
CA SER A 578 -15.47 -16.62 -9.97
C SER A 578 -15.07 -16.21 -8.55
N MET A 579 -14.63 -14.96 -8.40
CA MET A 579 -14.33 -14.31 -7.12
C MET A 579 -15.05 -12.97 -7.02
N SER A 580 -15.85 -12.80 -5.97
CA SER A 580 -16.45 -11.51 -5.65
C SER A 580 -15.44 -10.56 -4.98
N GLU A 581 -15.91 -9.39 -4.58
CA GLU A 581 -15.18 -8.46 -3.72
C GLU A 581 -14.87 -9.09 -2.35
N GLN A 582 -15.90 -9.66 -1.71
CA GLN A 582 -15.83 -10.17 -0.34
C GLN A 582 -16.32 -11.61 -0.24
N PHE A 583 -16.02 -12.25 0.88
CA PHE A 583 -16.73 -13.45 1.31
C PHE A 583 -17.10 -13.32 2.79
N ASN A 584 -18.32 -13.75 3.13
CA ASN A 584 -18.92 -13.52 4.42
C ASN A 584 -18.05 -14.05 5.58
N LYS A 585 -17.79 -13.21 6.60
CA LYS A 585 -16.90 -13.53 7.72
C LYS A 585 -17.35 -14.73 8.58
N TYR A 586 -18.61 -15.14 8.50
CA TYR A 586 -19.16 -16.27 9.25
C TYR A 586 -19.26 -17.53 8.40
N THR A 587 -19.83 -17.42 7.20
CA THR A 587 -20.19 -18.58 6.36
C THR A 587 -19.15 -18.87 5.28
N GLY A 588 -18.33 -17.89 4.90
CA GLY A 588 -17.42 -18.00 3.77
C GLY A 588 -18.09 -17.91 2.39
N ILE A 589 -19.39 -17.59 2.34
CA ILE A 589 -20.12 -17.42 1.07
C ILE A 589 -19.74 -16.08 0.43
N MET A 590 -19.45 -16.09 -0.87
CA MET A 590 -19.17 -14.89 -1.66
C MET A 590 -20.29 -13.84 -1.57
N GLN A 591 -19.91 -12.57 -1.45
CA GLN A 591 -20.82 -11.42 -1.38
C GLN A 591 -20.14 -10.13 -1.90
N GLY A 592 -20.94 -9.07 -2.08
CA GLY A 592 -20.50 -7.83 -2.70
C GLY A 592 -20.44 -7.94 -4.23
N ALA A 593 -19.65 -7.09 -4.87
CA ALA A 593 -19.53 -7.06 -6.32
C ALA A 593 -18.99 -8.41 -6.84
N ARG A 594 -19.72 -9.08 -7.74
CA ARG A 594 -19.28 -10.35 -8.34
C ARG A 594 -18.15 -10.14 -9.34
N ASP A 595 -17.31 -11.15 -9.56
CA ASP A 595 -16.23 -11.13 -10.56
C ASP A 595 -15.43 -9.82 -10.52
N LEU A 596 -15.02 -9.41 -9.31
CA LEU A 596 -14.32 -8.13 -9.11
C LEU A 596 -12.95 -8.24 -9.79
N THR A 597 -12.68 -7.34 -10.75
CA THR A 597 -11.48 -7.37 -11.58
C THR A 597 -10.20 -7.37 -10.73
N TRP A 598 -10.18 -6.57 -9.66
CA TRP A 598 -9.05 -6.50 -8.74
C TRP A 598 -8.87 -7.79 -7.91
N SER A 599 -9.93 -8.49 -7.51
CA SER A 599 -9.81 -9.80 -6.84
C SER A 599 -9.07 -10.81 -7.72
N HIS A 600 -9.42 -10.87 -9.01
CA HIS A 600 -8.74 -11.73 -9.98
C HIS A 600 -7.29 -11.31 -10.23
N GLY A 601 -7.03 -10.00 -10.39
CA GLY A 601 -5.67 -9.46 -10.54
C GLY A 601 -4.75 -9.77 -9.36
N ALA A 602 -5.26 -9.62 -8.14
CA ALA A 602 -4.49 -9.89 -6.92
C ALA A 602 -4.12 -11.37 -6.78
N LEU A 603 -5.05 -12.29 -7.10
CA LEU A 603 -4.75 -13.72 -7.08
C LEU A 603 -3.73 -14.10 -8.16
N TRP A 604 -3.94 -13.63 -9.39
CA TRP A 604 -3.03 -13.89 -10.50
C TRP A 604 -1.61 -13.43 -10.14
N SER A 605 -1.48 -12.21 -9.62
CA SER A 605 -0.20 -11.62 -9.24
C SER A 605 0.48 -12.42 -8.12
N SER A 606 -0.29 -12.86 -7.12
CA SER A 606 0.23 -13.73 -6.05
C SER A 606 0.77 -15.05 -6.60
N SER A 607 0.02 -15.72 -7.48
CA SER A 607 0.44 -16.96 -8.12
C SER A 607 1.68 -16.77 -9.00
N HIS A 608 1.74 -15.67 -9.76
CA HIS A 608 2.88 -15.34 -10.61
C HIS A 608 4.19 -15.25 -9.81
N PHE A 609 4.20 -14.50 -8.70
CA PHE A 609 5.38 -14.42 -7.82
C PHE A 609 5.68 -15.75 -7.12
N ARG A 610 4.67 -16.55 -6.81
CA ARG A 610 4.87 -17.90 -6.26
C ARG A 610 5.68 -18.76 -7.24
N GLU A 611 5.32 -18.77 -8.52
CA GLU A 611 6.02 -19.55 -9.54
C GLU A 611 7.47 -19.09 -9.75
N GLN A 612 7.75 -17.79 -9.59
CA GLN A 612 9.12 -17.28 -9.65
C GLN A 612 10.01 -17.76 -8.48
N VAL A 613 9.43 -18.00 -7.29
CA VAL A 613 10.22 -18.43 -6.11
C VAL A 613 10.41 -19.94 -5.99
N LEU A 614 9.56 -20.76 -6.61
CA LEU A 614 9.68 -22.23 -6.52
C LEU A 614 11.05 -22.76 -7.03
N PRO A 615 11.63 -22.28 -8.14
CA PRO A 615 12.95 -22.71 -8.59
C PRO A 615 14.07 -22.33 -7.60
N LEU A 616 13.94 -21.20 -6.90
CA LEU A 616 14.94 -20.74 -5.93
C LEU A 616 15.06 -21.66 -4.72
N LEU A 617 13.95 -22.30 -4.35
CA LEU A 617 13.85 -23.23 -3.22
C LEU A 617 14.22 -24.68 -3.58
N SER A 618 14.44 -24.96 -4.86
CA SER A 618 14.75 -26.30 -5.37
C SER A 618 16.26 -26.59 -5.43
N ASN A 619 17.09 -25.57 -5.18
CA ASN A 619 18.55 -25.67 -4.98
C ASN A 619 18.88 -25.86 -3.51
#